data_AF-A0A7W0YSY2-F1
#
_entry.id   AF-A0A7W0YSY2-F1
#
_cell.length_a   1.000
_cell.length_b   1.000
_cell.length_c   1.000
_cell.angle_alpha   90.00
_cell.angle_beta   90.00
_cell.angle_gamma   90.00
#
_symmetry.space_group_name_H-M   'P 1'
#
loop_
_entity.id
_entity.type
_entity.pdbx_description
1 polymer ?
#
loop_
_entity_poly.entity_id
_entity_poly.type
_entity_poly.pdbx_seq_one_letter_code
_entity_poly.pdbx_strand_id
1 'polypeptide(L)'
;MSRGVFVLGMHRSGTSAATRLVNLLGVPTCVDDDLLPGTADNPRGYWESRSLTAFNDRILAAFESDWTCPPVLETGWEDAVALDRLHAEAYEALSRALPTERWVWKDPRNCITLPFWLAVLDVEPVVLFVHRNPLEIASSLGARDELGRVYCLALWERYLRTCLSALSGLPTLVTTYDEILDDPGGWCRSAHNFLNSAGVTTSVLGANAPDYIDDKRRHTQFTLGDVACDAAVSNAQRELLVAVEGLRGAHDALSAPTLHPESPTTEALLAERRRRYPQQREHRELGEYSRSLGEQFVELQGYSETLGDRFVELQRNSEELWKQFQELQRYSDDLGQRFLALEAYARELQARQM
;
A
#
# COMPACT_ATOMS: atom_id res chain seq x y z
N MET A 1 -21.87 13.27 -8.60
CA MET A 1 -20.69 13.16 -7.73
C MET A 1 -20.16 11.75 -7.82
N SER A 2 -18.86 11.56 -7.66
CA SER A 2 -18.26 10.22 -7.60
C SER A 2 -18.67 9.52 -6.30
N ARG A 3 -18.84 8.19 -6.33
CA ARG A 3 -19.17 7.40 -5.13
C ARG A 3 -17.98 6.54 -4.73
N GLY A 4 -17.49 6.75 -3.51
CA GLY A 4 -16.33 6.04 -2.97
C GLY A 4 -16.75 5.02 -1.93
N VAL A 5 -16.40 3.74 -2.13
CA VAL A 5 -16.61 2.70 -1.13
C VAL A 5 -15.38 2.61 -0.24
N PHE A 6 -15.52 2.99 1.02
CA PHE A 6 -14.47 2.86 2.02
C PHE A 6 -14.64 1.54 2.78
N VAL A 7 -13.62 0.67 2.71
CA VAL A 7 -13.58 -0.54 3.53
C VAL A 7 -12.74 -0.26 4.76
N LEU A 8 -13.41 -0.13 5.90
CA LEU A 8 -12.81 0.25 7.17
C LEU A 8 -12.78 -0.92 8.14
N GLY A 9 -11.81 -0.90 9.04
CA GLY A 9 -11.63 -1.89 10.07
C GLY A 9 -10.20 -1.92 10.54
N MET A 10 -10.00 -2.18 11.83
CA MET A 10 -8.66 -2.33 12.40
C MET A 10 -7.83 -3.35 11.61
N HIS A 11 -6.51 -3.21 11.64
CA HIS A 11 -5.60 -4.21 11.08
C HIS A 11 -6.01 -5.62 11.55
N ARG A 12 -6.01 -6.58 10.61
CA ARG A 12 -6.37 -7.99 10.86
C ARG A 12 -7.86 -8.27 11.14
N SER A 13 -8.75 -7.29 10.93
CA SER A 13 -10.21 -7.48 11.00
C SER A 13 -10.84 -8.15 9.79
N GLY A 14 -10.07 -8.56 8.78
CA GLY A 14 -10.63 -9.20 7.57
C GLY A 14 -11.05 -8.24 6.45
N THR A 15 -10.68 -6.96 6.54
CA THR A 15 -10.98 -5.94 5.52
C THR A 15 -10.52 -6.33 4.11
N SER A 16 -9.37 -7.01 3.96
CA SER A 16 -8.91 -7.51 2.65
C SER A 16 -9.87 -8.52 2.01
N ALA A 17 -10.58 -9.35 2.79
CA ALA A 17 -11.57 -10.27 2.25
C ALA A 17 -12.78 -9.49 1.72
N ALA A 18 -13.30 -8.54 2.50
CA ALA A 18 -14.38 -7.65 2.08
C ALA A 18 -14.01 -6.86 0.81
N THR A 19 -12.82 -6.26 0.76
CA THR A 19 -12.34 -5.52 -0.43
C THR A 19 -12.30 -6.39 -1.66
N ARG A 20 -11.81 -7.63 -1.55
CA ARG A 20 -11.79 -8.57 -2.68
C ARG A 20 -13.19 -8.92 -3.15
N LEU A 21 -14.13 -9.22 -2.24
CA LEU A 21 -15.50 -9.54 -2.63
C LEU A 21 -16.20 -8.36 -3.30
N VAL A 22 -15.97 -7.13 -2.82
CA VAL A 22 -16.50 -5.90 -3.44
C VAL A 22 -15.87 -5.65 -4.80
N ASN A 23 -14.58 -5.94 -4.94
CA ASN A 23 -13.89 -5.92 -6.23
C ASN A 23 -14.52 -6.90 -7.23
N LEU A 24 -14.84 -8.11 -6.78
CA LEU A 24 -15.53 -9.12 -7.58
C LEU A 24 -16.99 -8.73 -7.90
N LEU A 25 -17.62 -7.89 -7.09
CA LEU A 25 -18.91 -7.24 -7.37
C LEU A 25 -18.79 -6.11 -8.42
N GLY A 26 -17.62 -5.90 -9.04
CA GLY A 26 -17.43 -4.97 -10.15
C GLY A 26 -17.08 -3.53 -9.74
N VAL A 27 -16.69 -3.32 -8.48
CA VAL A 27 -16.15 -2.03 -7.99
C VAL A 27 -14.62 -2.06 -8.10
N PRO A 28 -13.99 -1.23 -8.94
CA PRO A 28 -12.55 -1.30 -9.15
C PRO A 28 -11.77 -0.84 -7.91
N THR A 29 -10.59 -1.44 -7.69
CA THR A 29 -9.61 -1.02 -6.69
C THR A 29 -8.65 0.03 -7.28
N CYS A 30 -7.57 0.35 -6.59
CA CYS A 30 -6.51 1.19 -7.17
C CYS A 30 -5.85 0.55 -8.39
N VAL A 31 -5.15 1.37 -9.17
CA VAL A 31 -4.35 0.93 -10.32
C VAL A 31 -3.32 -0.14 -9.90
N ASP A 32 -3.07 -1.11 -10.80
CA ASP A 32 -2.29 -2.31 -10.48
C ASP A 32 -0.86 -2.01 -10.00
N ASP A 33 -0.19 -1.04 -10.61
CA ASP A 33 1.19 -0.66 -10.23
C ASP A 33 1.28 0.04 -8.87
N ASP A 34 0.15 0.58 -8.38
CA ASP A 34 0.04 1.20 -7.06
C ASP A 34 -0.48 0.22 -5.99
N LEU A 35 -0.89 -1.00 -6.38
CA LEU A 35 -1.34 -2.01 -5.44
C LEU A 35 -0.15 -2.51 -4.58
N LEU A 36 -0.33 -2.54 -3.26
CA LEU A 36 0.69 -3.10 -2.38
C LEU A 36 0.85 -4.61 -2.63
N PRO A 37 2.09 -5.08 -2.89
CA PRO A 37 2.34 -6.49 -3.17
C PRO A 37 2.04 -7.35 -1.94
N GLY A 38 1.70 -8.61 -2.18
CA GLY A 38 1.57 -9.60 -1.10
C GLY A 38 2.90 -9.84 -0.39
N THR A 39 2.83 -10.11 0.91
CA THR A 39 3.97 -10.48 1.76
C THR A 39 3.78 -11.91 2.27
N ALA A 40 4.76 -12.45 3.01
CA ALA A 40 4.61 -13.75 3.67
C ALA A 40 3.37 -13.80 4.60
N ASP A 41 3.04 -12.70 5.29
CA ASP A 41 1.90 -12.59 6.20
C ASP A 41 0.55 -12.39 5.48
N ASN A 42 0.59 -11.97 4.23
CA ASN A 42 -0.57 -11.89 3.36
C ASN A 42 -0.20 -12.16 1.88
N PRO A 43 -0.03 -13.44 1.50
CA PRO A 43 0.42 -13.81 0.15
C PRO A 43 -0.53 -13.39 -0.98
N ARG A 44 -1.79 -13.09 -0.65
CA ARG A 44 -2.83 -12.70 -1.63
C ARG A 44 -2.90 -11.18 -1.86
N GLY A 45 -1.98 -10.42 -1.28
CA GLY A 45 -1.97 -8.96 -1.39
C GLY A 45 -2.86 -8.28 -0.36
N TYR A 46 -2.53 -7.03 -0.06
CA TYR A 46 -3.27 -6.25 0.93
C TYR A 46 -4.51 -5.60 0.34
N TRP A 47 -4.60 -5.37 -0.97
CA TRP A 47 -5.65 -4.54 -1.59
C TRP A 47 -5.61 -3.08 -1.11
N GLU A 48 -4.44 -2.63 -0.67
CA GLU A 48 -4.13 -1.26 -0.28
C GLU A 48 -3.36 -0.59 -1.42
N SER A 49 -3.59 0.71 -1.63
CA SER A 49 -2.77 1.54 -2.51
C SER A 49 -1.52 1.99 -1.76
N ARG A 50 -0.35 1.77 -2.34
CA ARG A 50 0.95 2.17 -1.78
C ARG A 50 1.02 3.68 -1.60
N SER A 51 0.63 4.44 -2.62
CA SER A 51 0.68 5.90 -2.59
C SER A 51 -0.28 6.48 -1.55
N LEU A 52 -1.49 5.95 -1.42
CA LEU A 52 -2.47 6.40 -0.43
C LEU A 52 -2.13 5.97 0.99
N THR A 53 -1.54 4.79 1.18
CA THR A 53 -1.02 4.38 2.49
C THR A 53 0.12 5.28 2.94
N ALA A 54 1.07 5.62 2.04
CA ALA A 54 2.12 6.59 2.34
C ALA A 54 1.53 7.99 2.65
N PHE A 55 0.45 8.36 1.97
CA PHE A 55 -0.27 9.61 2.27
C PHE A 55 -0.89 9.60 3.67
N ASN A 56 -1.57 8.51 4.05
CA ASN A 56 -2.10 8.34 5.40
C ASN A 56 -1.00 8.38 6.47
N ASP A 57 0.17 7.77 6.21
CA ASP A 57 1.32 7.87 7.11
C ASP A 57 1.78 9.33 7.28
N ARG A 58 1.76 10.15 6.21
CA ARG A 58 2.06 11.59 6.29
C ARG A 58 1.05 12.37 7.13
N ILE A 59 -0.24 12.04 7.03
CA ILE A 59 -1.29 12.65 7.87
C ILE A 59 -1.00 12.36 9.35
N LEU A 60 -0.76 11.10 9.71
CA LEU A 60 -0.45 10.72 11.10
C LEU A 60 0.86 11.33 11.60
N ALA A 61 1.88 11.41 10.73
CA ALA A 61 3.16 12.01 11.07
C ALA A 61 3.05 13.51 11.38
N ALA A 62 2.07 14.23 10.81
CA ALA A 62 1.79 15.62 11.16
C ALA A 62 1.38 15.81 12.64
N PHE A 63 0.96 14.72 13.29
CA PHE A 63 0.62 14.66 14.72
C PHE A 63 1.63 13.83 15.53
N GLU A 64 2.87 13.73 15.05
CA GLU A 64 3.96 12.98 15.70
C GLU A 64 3.56 11.54 16.05
N SER A 65 2.84 10.89 15.13
CA SER A 65 2.28 9.57 15.34
C SER A 65 2.34 8.71 14.08
N ASP A 66 2.01 7.43 14.23
CA ASP A 66 1.81 6.46 13.17
C ASP A 66 0.66 5.50 13.52
N TRP A 67 0.43 4.52 12.65
CA TRP A 67 -0.61 3.50 12.82
C TRP A 67 -0.44 2.66 14.11
N THR A 68 0.77 2.60 14.66
CA THR A 68 1.05 1.85 15.90
C THR A 68 0.82 2.67 17.15
N CYS A 69 0.65 3.99 17.07
CA CYS A 69 0.44 4.84 18.24
C CYS A 69 -0.53 6.00 18.01
N PRO A 70 -1.70 5.76 17.38
CA PRO A 70 -2.58 6.81 16.87
C PRO A 70 -2.97 7.83 17.95
N PRO A 71 -2.95 9.14 17.63
CA PRO A 71 -3.12 10.22 18.61
C PRO A 71 -4.56 10.34 19.08
N VAL A 72 -4.78 11.07 20.19
CA VAL A 72 -6.12 11.60 20.49
C VAL A 72 -6.32 12.78 19.53
N LEU A 73 -7.35 12.69 18.71
CA LEU A 73 -7.70 13.75 17.76
C LEU A 73 -8.91 14.48 18.30
N GLU A 74 -8.79 15.80 18.43
CA GLU A 74 -9.90 16.66 18.83
C GLU A 74 -10.87 16.86 17.65
N THR A 75 -12.10 17.28 17.94
CA THR A 75 -13.06 17.62 16.88
C THR A 75 -12.49 18.74 16.00
N GLY A 76 -12.53 18.57 14.67
CA GLY A 76 -11.98 19.53 13.72
C GLY A 76 -10.46 19.42 13.50
N TRP A 77 -9.83 18.33 13.98
CA TRP A 77 -8.41 18.07 13.72
C TRP A 77 -8.08 18.00 12.22
N GLU A 78 -9.05 17.60 11.40
CA GLU A 78 -8.95 17.53 9.95
C GLU A 78 -8.58 18.90 9.35
N ASP A 79 -8.98 20.01 9.96
CA ASP A 79 -8.70 21.38 9.51
C ASP A 79 -7.42 21.98 10.13
N ALA A 80 -6.59 21.19 10.80
CA ALA A 80 -5.38 21.69 11.43
C ALA A 80 -4.41 22.27 10.39
N VAL A 81 -3.78 23.42 10.71
CA VAL A 81 -2.79 24.11 9.84
C VAL A 81 -1.64 23.20 9.40
N ALA A 82 -1.26 22.23 10.23
CA ALA A 82 -0.24 21.24 9.89
C ALA A 82 -0.60 20.38 8.65
N LEU A 83 -1.88 20.34 8.27
CA LEU A 83 -2.44 19.56 7.17
C LEU A 83 -2.67 20.39 5.89
N ASP A 84 -2.49 21.72 5.90
CA ASP A 84 -2.78 22.61 4.75
C ASP A 84 -2.15 22.12 3.44
N ARG A 85 -0.88 21.71 3.49
CA ARG A 85 -0.18 21.17 2.33
C ARG A 85 -0.76 19.82 1.88
N LEU A 86 -1.16 18.97 2.82
CA LEU A 86 -1.78 17.69 2.52
C LEU A 86 -3.17 17.90 1.90
N HIS A 87 -3.95 18.87 2.37
CA HIS A 87 -5.23 19.23 1.74
C HIS A 87 -5.07 19.56 0.26
N ALA A 88 -4.06 20.38 -0.08
CA ALA A 88 -3.78 20.76 -1.46
C ALA A 88 -3.36 19.59 -2.35
N GLU A 89 -2.73 18.55 -1.79
CA GLU A 89 -2.20 17.39 -2.54
C GLU A 89 -3.20 16.21 -2.59
N ALA A 90 -4.18 16.14 -1.67
CA ALA A 90 -5.01 14.97 -1.42
C ALA A 90 -5.84 14.53 -2.63
N TYR A 91 -6.52 15.47 -3.29
CA TYR A 91 -7.35 15.17 -4.46
C TYR A 91 -6.56 14.55 -5.60
N GLU A 92 -5.36 15.07 -5.88
CA GLU A 92 -4.48 14.54 -6.94
C GLU A 92 -3.91 13.18 -6.56
N ALA A 93 -3.55 12.98 -5.29
CA ALA A 93 -3.10 11.68 -4.80
C ALA A 93 -4.18 10.60 -4.99
N LEU A 94 -5.42 10.90 -4.59
CA LEU A 94 -6.55 9.97 -4.75
C LEU A 94 -6.88 9.72 -6.22
N SER A 95 -6.98 10.77 -7.04
CA SER A 95 -7.33 10.65 -8.45
C SER A 95 -6.30 9.83 -9.25
N ARG A 96 -5.01 9.88 -8.87
CA ARG A 96 -3.97 9.05 -9.50
C ARG A 96 -4.10 7.58 -9.11
N ALA A 97 -4.36 7.30 -7.84
CA ALA A 97 -4.49 5.93 -7.34
C ALA A 97 -5.81 5.28 -7.78
N LEU A 98 -6.90 6.04 -7.81
CA LEU A 98 -8.27 5.61 -8.03
C LEU A 98 -8.92 6.46 -9.16
N PRO A 99 -8.51 6.28 -10.42
CA PRO A 99 -8.90 7.17 -11.53
C PRO A 99 -10.33 6.98 -12.03
N THR A 100 -11.07 6.00 -11.51
CA THR A 100 -12.42 5.65 -11.96
C THR A 100 -13.50 6.41 -11.18
N GLU A 101 -14.69 6.62 -11.78
CA GLU A 101 -15.80 7.34 -11.14
C GLU A 101 -16.38 6.64 -9.89
N ARG A 102 -16.15 5.34 -9.78
CA ARG A 102 -16.49 4.50 -8.63
C ARG A 102 -15.27 3.69 -8.26
N TRP A 103 -15.05 3.49 -6.98
CA TRP A 103 -13.89 2.74 -6.50
C TRP A 103 -14.15 2.15 -5.12
N VAL A 104 -13.37 1.13 -4.77
CA VAL A 104 -13.27 0.60 -3.42
C VAL A 104 -11.87 0.85 -2.89
N TRP A 105 -11.80 1.50 -1.74
CA TRP A 105 -10.55 1.83 -1.09
C TRP A 105 -10.50 1.24 0.31
N LYS A 106 -9.47 0.42 0.54
CA LYS A 106 -9.15 -0.12 1.84
C LYS A 106 -7.80 0.39 2.30
N ASP A 107 -7.77 0.93 3.52
CA ASP A 107 -6.59 1.12 4.35
C ASP A 107 -7.08 1.15 5.80
N PRO A 108 -6.55 0.31 6.72
CA PRO A 108 -6.95 0.37 8.13
C PRO A 108 -6.79 1.76 8.76
N ARG A 109 -5.83 2.56 8.29
CA ARG A 109 -5.61 3.95 8.78
C ARG A 109 -6.78 4.87 8.46
N ASN A 110 -7.59 4.56 7.45
CA ASN A 110 -8.81 5.32 7.18
C ASN A 110 -9.80 5.26 8.35
N CYS A 111 -9.71 4.28 9.26
CA CYS A 111 -10.44 4.34 10.55
C CYS A 111 -10.14 5.62 11.36
N ILE A 112 -8.97 6.21 11.14
CA ILE A 112 -8.51 7.43 11.81
C ILE A 112 -8.61 8.62 10.85
N THR A 113 -8.14 8.45 9.61
CA THR A 113 -7.97 9.57 8.66
C THR A 113 -9.21 9.88 7.82
N LEU A 114 -10.31 9.11 7.94
CA LEU A 114 -11.53 9.34 7.15
C LEU A 114 -12.03 10.80 7.20
N PRO A 115 -12.13 11.48 8.37
CA PRO A 115 -12.58 12.87 8.43
C PRO A 115 -11.78 13.81 7.52
N PHE A 116 -10.45 13.69 7.48
CA PHE A 116 -9.58 14.44 6.57
C PHE A 116 -9.96 14.20 5.09
N TRP A 117 -10.17 12.94 4.71
CA TRP A 117 -10.54 12.61 3.34
C TRP A 117 -11.92 13.13 2.97
N LEU A 118 -12.90 13.10 3.89
CA LEU A 118 -14.23 13.64 3.64
C LEU A 118 -14.23 15.18 3.56
N ALA A 119 -13.30 15.85 4.24
CA ALA A 119 -13.16 17.32 4.18
C ALA A 119 -12.63 17.79 2.82
N VAL A 120 -11.79 17.00 2.15
CA VAL A 120 -11.12 17.42 0.90
C VAL A 120 -11.69 16.82 -0.38
N LEU A 121 -12.47 15.74 -0.29
CA LEU A 121 -12.98 15.04 -1.44
C LEU A 121 -14.44 15.40 -1.70
N ASP A 122 -14.76 15.74 -2.96
CA ASP A 122 -16.14 15.84 -3.44
C ASP A 122 -16.68 14.44 -3.81
N VAL A 123 -16.85 13.60 -2.78
CA VAL A 123 -17.30 12.21 -2.91
C VAL A 123 -18.53 11.99 -2.03
N GLU A 124 -19.44 11.14 -2.50
CA GLU A 124 -20.48 10.57 -1.64
C GLU A 124 -19.93 9.26 -1.03
N PRO A 125 -19.51 9.26 0.26
CA PRO A 125 -18.89 8.09 0.87
C PRO A 125 -19.92 7.00 1.20
N VAL A 126 -19.57 5.75 0.92
CA VAL A 126 -20.30 4.57 1.38
C VAL A 126 -19.33 3.67 2.13
N VAL A 127 -19.69 3.19 3.31
CA VAL A 127 -18.75 2.50 4.19
C VAL A 127 -19.12 1.03 4.36
N LEU A 128 -18.12 0.16 4.21
CA LEU A 128 -18.16 -1.21 4.69
C LEU A 128 -17.26 -1.30 5.92
N PHE A 129 -17.86 -1.36 7.10
CA PHE A 129 -17.13 -1.44 8.36
C PHE A 129 -17.03 -2.90 8.81
N VAL A 130 -15.82 -3.45 8.75
CA VAL A 130 -15.51 -4.84 9.10
C VAL A 130 -14.82 -4.87 10.45
N HIS A 131 -15.45 -5.51 11.43
CA HIS A 131 -14.85 -5.75 12.74
C HIS A 131 -14.64 -7.24 12.99
N ARG A 132 -13.82 -7.53 14.00
CA ARG A 132 -13.47 -8.88 14.43
C ARG A 132 -13.24 -8.88 15.93
N ASN A 133 -13.35 -10.06 16.54
CA ASN A 133 -13.08 -10.26 17.95
C ASN A 133 -11.70 -9.68 18.35
N PRO A 134 -11.62 -8.82 19.39
CA PRO A 134 -10.39 -8.17 19.81
C PRO A 134 -9.28 -9.14 20.23
N LEU A 135 -9.62 -10.31 20.78
CA LEU A 135 -8.62 -11.32 21.16
C LEU A 135 -8.00 -12.00 19.94
N GLU A 136 -8.77 -12.20 18.87
CA GLU A 136 -8.27 -12.72 17.60
C GLU A 136 -7.37 -11.70 16.91
N ILE A 137 -7.77 -10.42 16.91
CA ILE A 137 -6.93 -9.32 16.43
C ILE A 137 -5.64 -9.27 17.23
N ALA A 138 -5.70 -9.31 18.56
CA ALA A 138 -4.52 -9.28 19.41
C ALA A 138 -3.58 -10.46 19.16
N SER A 139 -4.13 -11.67 18.98
CA SER A 139 -3.35 -12.86 18.63
C SER A 139 -2.69 -12.73 17.26
N SER A 140 -3.42 -12.28 16.23
CA SER A 140 -2.88 -12.18 14.87
C SER A 140 -1.92 -11.00 14.70
N LEU A 141 -2.18 -9.87 15.35
CA LEU A 141 -1.34 -8.68 15.28
C LEU A 141 -0.07 -8.87 16.11
N GLY A 142 -0.19 -9.45 17.30
CA GLY A 142 0.96 -9.74 18.16
C GLY A 142 1.95 -10.71 17.51
N ALA A 143 1.47 -11.72 16.78
CA ALA A 143 2.33 -12.65 16.04
C ALA A 143 3.08 -12.00 14.87
N ARG A 144 2.50 -10.95 14.25
CA ARG A 144 3.07 -10.26 13.09
C ARG A 144 4.07 -9.17 13.49
N ASP A 145 3.69 -8.34 14.46
CA ASP A 145 4.40 -7.10 14.80
C ASP A 145 5.14 -7.17 16.15
N GLU A 146 5.20 -8.35 16.78
CA GLU A 146 5.81 -8.57 18.10
C GLU A 146 5.23 -7.66 19.20
N LEU A 147 3.93 -7.34 19.07
CA LEU A 147 3.21 -6.49 20.01
C LEU A 147 2.58 -7.32 21.14
N GLY A 148 2.69 -6.81 22.37
CA GLY A 148 2.03 -7.41 23.53
C GLY A 148 0.51 -7.33 23.41
N ARG A 149 -0.19 -8.37 23.90
CA ARG A 149 -1.67 -8.47 23.83
C ARG A 149 -2.39 -7.22 24.32
N VAL A 150 -2.00 -6.67 25.48
CA VAL A 150 -2.62 -5.46 26.06
C VAL A 150 -2.47 -4.25 25.13
N TYR A 151 -1.33 -4.15 24.44
CA TYR A 151 -1.08 -3.10 23.46
C TYR A 151 -1.98 -3.26 22.23
N CYS A 152 -2.13 -4.48 21.71
CA CYS A 152 -3.04 -4.75 20.60
C CYS A 152 -4.50 -4.44 20.96
N LEU A 153 -4.93 -4.73 22.19
CA LEU A 153 -6.26 -4.37 22.68
C LEU A 153 -6.46 -2.86 22.78
N ALA A 154 -5.44 -2.13 23.26
CA ALA A 154 -5.43 -0.67 23.28
C ALA A 154 -5.54 -0.07 21.86
N LEU A 155 -4.78 -0.61 20.90
CA LEU A 155 -4.89 -0.20 19.49
C LEU A 155 -6.27 -0.47 18.93
N TRP A 156 -6.81 -1.67 19.15
CA TRP A 156 -8.15 -2.02 18.71
C TRP A 156 -9.19 -1.04 19.25
N GLU A 157 -9.12 -0.73 20.55
CA GLU A 157 -10.02 0.24 21.18
C GLU A 157 -9.95 1.61 20.52
N ARG A 158 -8.73 2.17 20.37
CA ARG A 158 -8.52 3.48 19.78
C ARG A 158 -9.05 3.55 18.34
N TYR A 159 -8.69 2.57 17.52
CA TYR A 159 -9.12 2.50 16.13
C TYR A 159 -10.64 2.46 15.98
N LEU A 160 -11.31 1.59 16.75
CA LEU A 160 -12.76 1.43 16.62
C LEU A 160 -13.49 2.67 17.15
N ARG A 161 -13.07 3.25 18.27
CA ARG A 161 -13.68 4.48 18.81
C ARG A 161 -13.57 5.64 17.82
N THR A 162 -12.37 5.89 17.28
CA THR A 162 -12.17 6.96 16.29
C THR A 162 -12.99 6.68 15.03
N CYS A 163 -13.00 5.43 14.55
CA CYS A 163 -13.76 5.06 13.37
C CYS A 163 -15.26 5.27 13.56
N LEU A 164 -15.85 4.74 14.64
CA LEU A 164 -17.29 4.85 14.90
C LEU A 164 -17.75 6.32 14.99
N SER A 165 -16.93 7.18 15.58
CA SER A 165 -17.21 8.62 15.61
C SER A 165 -17.26 9.21 14.20
N ALA A 166 -16.31 8.85 13.34
CA ALA A 166 -16.24 9.32 11.95
C ALA A 166 -17.35 8.75 11.05
N LEU A 167 -17.93 7.61 11.42
CA LEU A 167 -19.01 6.95 10.67
C LEU A 167 -20.40 7.52 10.95
N SER A 168 -20.54 8.37 11.98
CA SER A 168 -21.84 8.93 12.35
C SER A 168 -22.47 9.71 11.19
N GLY A 169 -23.69 9.34 10.80
CA GLY A 169 -24.43 9.94 9.69
C GLY A 169 -24.10 9.38 8.30
N LEU A 170 -23.12 8.48 8.18
CA LEU A 170 -22.73 7.90 6.89
C LEU A 170 -23.49 6.60 6.59
N PRO A 171 -23.84 6.32 5.32
CA PRO A 171 -24.37 5.03 4.92
C PRO A 171 -23.30 3.95 5.15
N THR A 172 -23.62 2.99 6.02
CA THR A 172 -22.65 2.01 6.52
C THR A 172 -23.25 0.61 6.57
N LEU A 173 -22.56 -0.37 6.00
CA LEU A 173 -22.78 -1.79 6.29
C LEU A 173 -21.76 -2.24 7.32
N VAL A 174 -22.24 -2.54 8.53
CA VAL A 174 -21.43 -3.10 9.61
C VAL A 174 -21.49 -4.62 9.52
N THR A 175 -20.33 -5.26 9.47
CA THR A 175 -20.21 -6.71 9.33
C THR A 175 -19.00 -7.24 10.09
N THR A 176 -19.03 -8.53 10.38
CA THR A 176 -17.94 -9.27 11.01
C THR A 176 -17.11 -10.02 9.98
N TYR A 177 -15.86 -10.29 10.33
CA TYR A 177 -15.05 -11.24 9.57
C TYR A 177 -15.70 -12.63 9.48
N ASP A 178 -16.37 -13.05 10.55
CA ASP A 178 -17.02 -14.36 10.62
C ASP A 178 -18.19 -14.47 9.62
N GLU A 179 -19.03 -13.45 9.48
CA GLU A 179 -20.11 -13.42 8.46
C GLU A 179 -19.57 -13.54 7.03
N ILE A 180 -18.40 -12.95 6.75
CA ILE A 180 -17.74 -13.04 5.44
C ILE A 180 -17.25 -14.47 5.17
N LEU A 181 -16.74 -15.16 6.20
CA LEU A 181 -16.21 -16.53 6.07
C LEU A 181 -17.32 -17.58 6.03
N ASP A 182 -18.32 -17.46 6.90
CA ASP A 182 -19.32 -18.50 7.15
C ASP A 182 -20.33 -18.61 5.97
N ASP A 183 -20.76 -17.49 5.37
CA ASP A 183 -21.56 -17.47 4.13
C ASP A 183 -21.10 -16.34 3.18
N PRO A 184 -20.01 -16.55 2.42
CA PRO A 184 -19.49 -15.55 1.48
C PRO A 184 -20.53 -15.13 0.43
N GLY A 185 -21.36 -16.07 -0.03
CA GLY A 185 -22.40 -15.82 -1.03
C GLY A 185 -23.53 -14.96 -0.47
N GLY A 186 -23.99 -15.24 0.75
CA GLY A 186 -24.96 -14.41 1.48
C GLY A 186 -24.43 -13.03 1.78
N TRP A 187 -23.19 -12.94 2.23
CA TRP A 187 -22.52 -11.66 2.44
C TRP A 187 -22.46 -10.83 1.16
N CYS A 188 -22.05 -11.42 0.03
CA CYS A 188 -22.03 -10.73 -1.27
C CYS A 188 -23.40 -10.23 -1.71
N ARG A 189 -24.48 -10.97 -1.45
CA ARG A 189 -25.86 -10.51 -1.73
C ARG A 189 -26.24 -9.32 -0.85
N SER A 190 -25.91 -9.36 0.44
CA SER A 190 -26.14 -8.26 1.37
C SER A 190 -25.38 -7.01 0.96
N ALA A 191 -24.08 -7.13 0.69
CA ALA A 191 -23.23 -6.06 0.21
C ALA A 191 -23.72 -5.49 -1.14
N HIS A 192 -24.09 -6.35 -2.10
CA HIS A 192 -24.67 -5.91 -3.38
C HIS A 192 -25.92 -5.06 -3.17
N ASN A 193 -26.87 -5.52 -2.34
CA ASN A 193 -28.12 -4.80 -2.09
C ASN A 193 -27.85 -3.44 -1.43
N PHE A 194 -27.02 -3.41 -0.39
CA PHE A 194 -26.65 -2.19 0.33
C PHE A 194 -25.90 -1.19 -0.57
N LEU A 195 -24.92 -1.65 -1.34
CA LEU A 195 -24.16 -0.78 -2.23
C LEU A 195 -25.07 -0.17 -3.31
N ASN A 196 -25.98 -0.95 -3.90
CA ASN A 196 -26.93 -0.41 -4.87
C ASN A 196 -27.94 0.55 -4.25
N SER A 197 -28.43 0.31 -3.02
CA SER A 197 -29.32 1.26 -2.33
C SER A 197 -28.62 2.56 -1.99
N ALA A 198 -27.32 2.51 -1.71
CA ALA A 198 -26.44 3.67 -1.55
C ALA A 198 -25.92 4.24 -2.89
N GLY A 199 -26.47 3.79 -4.02
CA GLY A 199 -26.19 4.32 -5.37
C GLY A 199 -24.88 3.85 -6.01
N VAL A 200 -24.16 2.90 -5.40
CA VAL A 200 -22.96 2.27 -5.98
C VAL A 200 -23.39 1.07 -6.83
N THR A 201 -23.32 1.22 -8.15
CA THR A 201 -23.63 0.13 -9.08
C THR A 201 -22.67 -1.04 -8.92
N THR A 202 -23.22 -2.22 -8.68
CA THR A 202 -22.48 -3.48 -8.59
C THR A 202 -23.10 -4.55 -9.48
N SER A 203 -22.30 -5.51 -9.93
CA SER A 203 -22.76 -6.70 -10.64
C SER A 203 -23.14 -7.81 -9.67
N VAL A 204 -24.16 -8.61 -10.02
CA VAL A 204 -24.47 -9.83 -9.26
C VAL A 204 -23.33 -10.83 -9.45
N LEU A 205 -22.74 -11.30 -8.36
CA LEU A 205 -21.76 -12.37 -8.40
C LEU A 205 -22.43 -13.68 -8.85
N GLY A 206 -21.85 -14.35 -9.85
CA GLY A 206 -22.15 -15.76 -10.13
C GLY A 206 -21.73 -16.66 -8.96
N ALA A 207 -22.18 -17.91 -8.95
CA ALA A 207 -22.04 -18.88 -7.83
C ALA A 207 -20.61 -19.19 -7.32
N ASN A 208 -19.55 -18.56 -7.86
CA ASN A 208 -18.13 -18.88 -7.60
C ASN A 208 -17.44 -17.93 -6.60
N ALA A 209 -18.20 -17.14 -5.82
CA ALA A 209 -17.63 -16.34 -4.72
C ALA A 209 -16.83 -17.16 -3.66
N PRO A 210 -17.19 -18.42 -3.31
CA PRO A 210 -16.51 -19.18 -2.26
C PRO A 210 -15.03 -19.51 -2.54
N ASP A 211 -14.65 -19.68 -3.81
CA ASP A 211 -13.29 -20.13 -4.19
C ASP A 211 -12.18 -19.12 -3.84
N TYR A 212 -12.55 -17.87 -3.51
CA TYR A 212 -11.63 -16.77 -3.28
C TYR A 212 -11.32 -16.48 -1.82
N ILE A 213 -12.00 -17.13 -0.88
CA ILE A 213 -11.77 -16.97 0.56
C ILE A 213 -11.00 -18.17 1.09
N ASP A 214 -9.79 -17.92 1.61
CA ASP A 214 -8.98 -18.97 2.23
C ASP A 214 -9.39 -19.14 3.70
N ASP A 215 -10.27 -20.12 3.96
CA ASP A 215 -10.69 -20.47 5.31
C ASP A 215 -9.51 -20.90 6.20
N LYS A 216 -8.37 -21.33 5.60
CA LYS A 216 -7.16 -21.75 6.33
C LYS A 216 -6.45 -20.61 7.09
N ARG A 217 -6.89 -19.36 6.94
CA ARG A 217 -6.35 -18.20 7.69
C ARG A 217 -7.03 -17.96 9.04
N ARG A 218 -8.06 -18.75 9.39
CA ARG A 218 -8.70 -18.72 10.71
C ARG A 218 -7.91 -19.57 11.71
N HIS A 219 -6.80 -19.03 12.22
CA HIS A 219 -5.91 -19.76 13.15
C HIS A 219 -6.42 -19.83 14.59
N THR A 220 -7.25 -18.86 15.00
CA THR A 220 -7.75 -18.75 16.37
C THR A 220 -9.18 -18.20 16.34
N GLN A 221 -10.07 -18.76 17.16
CA GLN A 221 -11.45 -18.33 17.30
C GLN A 221 -11.74 -18.03 18.78
N PHE A 222 -12.36 -16.88 19.06
CA PHE A 222 -12.82 -16.51 20.40
C PHE A 222 -14.28 -16.08 20.36
N THR A 223 -15.01 -16.42 21.41
CA THR A 223 -16.41 -16.01 21.61
C THR A 223 -16.50 -14.67 22.33
N LEU A 224 -17.69 -14.06 22.34
CA LEU A 224 -17.97 -12.90 23.20
C LEU A 224 -17.79 -13.23 24.69
N GLY A 225 -18.08 -14.48 25.09
CA GLY A 225 -17.88 -14.96 26.45
C GLY A 225 -16.40 -14.98 26.85
N ASP A 226 -15.52 -15.37 25.93
CA ASP A 226 -14.07 -15.34 26.17
C ASP A 226 -13.57 -13.92 26.42
N VAL A 227 -14.03 -12.94 25.63
CA VAL A 227 -13.70 -11.52 25.82
C VAL A 227 -14.25 -11.00 27.15
N ALA A 228 -15.46 -11.42 27.54
CA ALA A 228 -16.06 -11.03 28.81
C ALA A 228 -15.25 -11.54 30.02
N CYS A 229 -14.65 -12.73 29.90
CA CYS A 229 -13.89 -13.36 30.98
C CYS A 229 -12.37 -13.07 30.96
N ASP A 230 -11.82 -12.55 29.86
CA ASP A 230 -10.37 -12.31 29.73
C ASP A 230 -9.93 -11.12 30.60
N ALA A 231 -8.97 -11.34 31.49
CA ALA A 231 -8.47 -10.36 32.46
C ALA A 231 -7.68 -9.20 31.82
N ALA A 232 -7.18 -9.36 30.60
CA ALA A 232 -6.47 -8.32 29.87
C ALA A 232 -7.42 -7.32 29.19
N VAL A 233 -8.72 -7.67 29.07
CA VAL A 233 -9.73 -6.82 28.43
C VAL A 233 -10.35 -5.89 29.48
N SER A 234 -10.38 -4.60 29.20
CA SER A 234 -10.99 -3.61 30.09
C SER A 234 -12.52 -3.61 29.99
N ASN A 235 -13.20 -3.00 30.97
CA ASN A 235 -14.67 -2.83 30.88
C ASN A 235 -15.08 -1.98 29.68
N ALA A 236 -14.33 -0.92 29.39
CA ALA A 236 -14.60 -0.03 28.26
C ALA A 236 -14.42 -0.76 26.90
N GLN A 237 -13.48 -1.71 26.82
CA GLN A 237 -13.29 -2.57 25.64
C GLN A 237 -14.42 -3.59 25.47
N ARG A 238 -14.91 -4.18 26.57
CA ARG A 238 -16.07 -5.07 26.54
C ARG A 238 -17.32 -4.33 26.07
N GLU A 239 -17.57 -3.15 26.62
CA GLU A 239 -18.67 -2.28 26.22
C GLU A 239 -18.58 -1.91 24.75
N LEU A 240 -17.40 -1.51 24.28
CA LEU A 240 -17.16 -1.21 22.86
C LEU A 240 -17.48 -2.40 21.95
N LEU A 241 -17.06 -3.62 22.33
CA LEU A 241 -17.36 -4.82 21.54
C LEU A 241 -18.87 -5.07 21.47
N VAL A 242 -19.58 -5.00 22.60
CA VAL A 242 -21.03 -5.17 22.66
C VAL A 242 -21.74 -4.11 21.82
N ALA A 243 -21.30 -2.86 21.89
CA ALA A 243 -21.87 -1.78 21.11
C ALA A 243 -21.71 -2.02 19.60
N VAL A 244 -20.52 -2.43 19.15
CA VAL A 244 -20.24 -2.69 17.72
C VAL A 244 -21.01 -3.92 17.21
N GLU A 245 -21.10 -5.00 18.00
CA GLU A 245 -21.94 -6.16 17.65
C GLU A 245 -23.42 -5.78 17.51
N GLY A 246 -23.90 -4.83 18.32
CA GLY A 246 -25.26 -4.30 18.24
C GLY A 246 -25.53 -3.46 16.98
N LEU A 247 -24.48 -3.01 16.28
CA LEU A 247 -24.60 -2.21 15.06
C LEU A 247 -24.59 -3.04 13.78
N ARG A 248 -24.46 -4.38 13.84
CA ARG A 248 -24.42 -5.21 12.62
C ARG A 248 -25.62 -4.98 11.70
N GLY A 249 -25.36 -5.00 10.40
CA GLY A 249 -26.36 -4.78 9.36
C GLY A 249 -26.14 -3.47 8.59
N ALA A 250 -27.07 -3.22 7.67
CA ALA A 250 -27.05 -2.05 6.80
C ALA A 250 -27.73 -0.84 7.48
N HIS A 251 -27.11 0.32 7.36
CA HIS A 251 -27.60 1.60 7.86
C HIS A 251 -27.57 2.62 6.73
N ASP A 252 -28.68 3.31 6.47
CA ASP A 252 -28.70 4.45 5.55
C ASP A 252 -27.93 5.65 6.13
N ALA A 253 -27.94 5.79 7.46
CA ALA A 253 -27.14 6.73 8.22
C ALA A 253 -26.82 6.11 9.59
N LEU A 254 -25.57 5.70 9.81
CA LEU A 254 -25.16 5.06 11.06
C LEU A 254 -25.29 6.03 12.23
N SER A 255 -25.90 5.60 13.33
CA SER A 255 -25.87 6.34 14.59
C SER A 255 -24.74 5.81 15.47
N ALA A 256 -23.74 6.65 15.73
CA ALA A 256 -22.63 6.26 16.59
C ALA A 256 -23.14 5.92 18.01
N PRO A 257 -22.66 4.83 18.63
CA PRO A 257 -23.09 4.43 19.96
C PRO A 257 -22.57 5.42 21.00
N THR A 258 -23.35 5.65 22.06
CA THR A 258 -22.84 6.36 23.24
C THR A 258 -21.97 5.39 24.03
N LEU A 259 -20.70 5.74 24.22
CA LEU A 259 -19.72 4.91 24.91
C LEU A 259 -19.17 5.65 26.13
N HIS A 260 -18.84 4.91 27.18
CA HIS A 260 -18.01 5.45 28.26
C HIS A 260 -16.61 5.86 27.75
N PRO A 261 -15.89 6.72 28.50
CA PRO A 261 -14.54 7.14 28.15
C PRO A 261 -13.61 5.96 27.85
N GLU A 262 -12.65 6.19 26.97
CA GLU A 262 -11.63 5.21 26.63
C GLU A 262 -10.89 4.72 27.88
N SER A 263 -10.47 3.45 27.88
CA SER A 263 -9.63 2.90 28.94
C SER A 263 -8.43 3.82 29.23
N PRO A 264 -8.20 4.26 30.48
CA PRO A 264 -7.06 5.13 30.80
C PRO A 264 -5.70 4.51 30.43
N THR A 265 -5.61 3.18 30.45
CA THR A 265 -4.43 2.43 30.05
C THR A 265 -4.16 2.49 28.54
N THR A 266 -5.19 2.64 27.71
CA THR A 266 -5.04 2.72 26.25
C THR A 266 -4.24 3.95 25.88
N GLU A 267 -4.69 5.14 26.27
CA GLU A 267 -3.96 6.37 26.00
C GLU A 267 -2.56 6.36 26.64
N ALA A 268 -2.40 5.84 27.86
CA ALA A 268 -1.08 5.75 28.51
C ALA A 268 -0.08 4.91 27.69
N LEU A 269 -0.50 3.77 27.15
CA LEU A 269 0.34 2.90 26.32
C LEU A 269 0.66 3.53 24.96
N LEU A 270 -0.33 4.13 24.30
CA LEU A 270 -0.13 4.77 23.00
C LEU A 270 0.75 6.02 23.12
N ALA A 271 0.56 6.82 24.16
CA ALA A 271 1.38 8.00 24.44
C ALA A 271 2.85 7.64 24.71
N GLU A 272 3.12 6.57 25.46
CA GLU A 272 4.51 6.11 25.68
C GLU A 272 5.20 5.71 24.37
N ARG A 273 4.47 5.08 23.45
CA ARG A 273 5.02 4.79 22.11
C ARG A 273 5.21 6.06 21.28
N ARG A 274 4.24 7.00 21.29
CA ARG A 274 4.37 8.31 20.62
C ARG A 274 5.59 9.09 21.09
N ARG A 275 5.91 9.09 22.39
CA ARG A 275 7.12 9.76 22.91
C ARG A 275 8.43 9.30 22.26
N ARG A 276 8.46 8.05 21.79
CA ARG A 276 9.62 7.45 21.11
C ARG A 276 9.53 7.56 19.59
N TYR A 277 8.39 7.95 19.04
CA TYR A 277 8.13 8.00 17.61
C TYR A 277 9.10 8.93 16.86
N PRO A 278 9.40 10.17 17.29
CA PRO A 278 10.32 11.03 16.54
C PRO A 278 11.70 10.40 16.31
N GLN A 279 12.25 9.76 17.35
CA GLN A 279 13.53 9.05 17.28
C GLN A 279 13.45 7.81 16.37
N GLN A 280 12.36 7.05 16.46
CA GLN A 280 12.14 5.87 15.61
C GLN A 280 11.96 6.25 14.14
N ARG A 281 11.24 7.34 13.87
CA ARG A 281 11.04 7.90 12.53
C ARG A 281 12.37 8.35 11.93
N GLU A 282 13.16 9.14 12.66
CA GLU A 282 14.49 9.56 12.21
C GLU A 282 15.38 8.36 11.89
N HIS A 283 15.41 7.35 12.76
CA HIS A 283 16.17 6.13 12.51
C HIS A 283 15.69 5.39 11.24
N ARG A 284 14.38 5.29 11.03
CA ARG A 284 13.80 4.66 9.84
C ARG A 284 14.13 5.42 8.56
N GLU A 285 14.00 6.75 8.58
CA GLU A 285 14.32 7.61 7.43
C GLU A 285 15.81 7.51 7.06
N LEU A 286 16.69 7.50 8.05
CA LEU A 286 18.12 7.24 7.83
C LEU A 286 18.38 5.85 7.23
N GLY A 287 17.64 4.83 7.68
CA GLY A 287 17.73 3.48 7.13
C GLY A 287 17.23 3.37 5.69
N GLU A 288 16.12 4.02 5.35
CA GLU A 288 15.59 4.11 3.99
C GLU A 288 16.53 4.88 3.07
N TYR A 289 17.06 6.01 3.53
CA TYR A 289 18.06 6.79 2.81
C TYR A 289 19.34 5.97 2.56
N SER A 290 19.84 5.26 3.58
CA SER A 290 21.00 4.37 3.44
C SER A 290 20.76 3.24 2.44
N ARG A 291 19.55 2.67 2.38
CA ARG A 291 19.20 1.63 1.40
C ARG A 291 19.16 2.19 -0.02
N SER A 292 18.53 3.36 -0.20
CA SER A 292 18.46 4.06 -1.48
C SER A 292 19.86 4.40 -2.02
N LEU A 293 20.76 4.89 -1.15
CA LEU A 293 22.17 5.10 -1.51
C LEU A 293 22.87 3.80 -1.91
N GLY A 294 22.58 2.69 -1.23
CA GLY A 294 23.10 1.38 -1.58
C GLY A 294 22.66 0.90 -2.97
N GLU A 295 21.38 1.09 -3.31
CA GLU A 295 20.84 0.76 -4.64
C GLU A 295 21.49 1.60 -5.74
N GLN A 296 21.63 2.91 -5.53
CA GLN A 296 22.34 3.81 -6.45
C GLN A 296 23.81 3.40 -6.62
N PHE A 297 24.47 2.95 -5.55
CA PHE A 297 25.85 2.47 -5.62
C PHE A 297 25.96 1.20 -6.47
N VAL A 298 25.04 0.25 -6.32
CA VAL A 298 24.98 -0.96 -7.17
C VAL A 298 24.75 -0.60 -8.63
N GLU A 299 23.86 0.36 -8.91
CA GLU A 299 23.62 0.84 -10.27
C GLU A 299 24.88 1.46 -10.89
N LEU A 300 25.58 2.31 -10.14
CA LEU A 300 26.84 2.92 -10.54
C LEU A 300 27.95 1.88 -10.78
N GLN A 301 28.00 0.82 -9.98
CA GLN A 301 28.92 -0.31 -10.22
C GLN A 301 28.60 -1.00 -11.55
N GLY A 302 27.32 -1.25 -11.86
CA GLY A 302 26.91 -1.82 -13.14
C GLY A 302 27.30 -0.95 -14.35
N TYR A 303 27.14 0.38 -14.24
CA TYR A 303 27.64 1.30 -15.28
C TYR A 303 29.16 1.25 -15.42
N SER A 304 29.89 1.19 -14.30
CA SER A 304 31.36 1.09 -14.31
C SER A 304 31.84 -0.19 -14.99
N GLU A 305 31.20 -1.33 -14.73
CA GLU A 305 31.51 -2.61 -15.40
C GLU A 305 31.24 -2.51 -16.91
N THR A 306 30.09 -1.97 -17.30
CA THR A 306 29.72 -1.77 -18.71
C THR A 306 30.70 -0.85 -19.45
N LEU A 307 31.17 0.21 -18.79
CA LEU A 307 32.20 1.10 -19.33
C LEU A 307 33.55 0.39 -19.48
N GLY A 308 33.90 -0.48 -18.51
CA GLY A 308 35.08 -1.34 -18.58
C GLY A 308 35.04 -2.26 -19.80
N ASP A 309 33.93 -2.95 -20.02
CA ASP A 309 33.75 -3.84 -21.17
C ASP A 309 33.86 -3.08 -22.51
N ARG A 310 33.23 -1.90 -22.60
CA ARG A 310 33.35 -1.03 -23.77
C ARG A 310 34.77 -0.55 -24.02
N PHE A 311 35.52 -0.27 -22.96
CA PHE A 311 36.91 0.15 -23.08
C PHE A 311 37.78 -0.99 -23.65
N VAL A 312 37.58 -2.23 -23.18
CA VAL A 312 38.26 -3.41 -23.72
C VAL A 312 37.91 -3.63 -25.19
N GLU A 313 36.63 -3.49 -25.56
CA GLU A 313 36.19 -3.59 -26.96
C GLU A 313 36.84 -2.52 -27.86
N LEU A 314 36.88 -1.26 -27.40
CA LEU A 314 37.54 -0.17 -28.13
C LEU A 314 39.04 -0.41 -28.29
N GLN A 315 39.72 -0.95 -27.27
CA GLN A 315 41.13 -1.32 -27.39
C GLN A 315 41.35 -2.38 -28.45
N ARG A 316 40.52 -3.44 -28.46
CA ARG A 316 40.59 -4.50 -29.48
C ARG A 316 40.36 -3.96 -30.90
N ASN A 317 39.34 -3.13 -31.08
CA ASN A 317 39.04 -2.51 -32.37
C ASN A 317 40.20 -1.60 -32.85
N SER A 318 40.81 -0.86 -31.92
CA SER A 318 41.99 -0.03 -32.20
C SER A 318 43.17 -0.87 -32.70
N GLU A 319 43.48 -1.99 -32.03
CA GLU A 319 44.54 -2.91 -32.45
C GLU A 319 44.29 -3.51 -33.83
N GLU A 320 43.05 -3.86 -34.14
CA GLU A 320 42.67 -4.43 -35.43
C GLU A 320 42.80 -3.40 -36.57
N LEU A 321 42.32 -2.18 -36.35
CA LEU A 321 42.52 -1.06 -37.28
C LEU A 321 44.01 -0.78 -37.51
N TRP A 322 44.83 -0.89 -36.46
CA TRP A 322 46.26 -0.69 -36.57
C TRP A 322 46.92 -1.75 -37.46
N LYS A 323 46.52 -3.03 -37.32
CA LYS A 323 46.98 -4.11 -38.22
C LYS A 323 46.57 -3.87 -39.67
N GLN A 324 45.32 -3.47 -39.91
CA GLN A 324 44.84 -3.14 -41.25
C GLN A 324 45.62 -1.97 -41.88
N PHE A 325 45.92 -0.94 -41.08
CA PHE A 325 46.74 0.17 -41.51
C PHE A 325 48.14 -0.28 -41.94
N GLN A 326 48.79 -1.17 -41.17
CA GLN A 326 50.09 -1.73 -41.54
C GLN A 326 50.04 -2.54 -42.84
N GLU A 327 48.97 -3.33 -43.06
CA GLU A 327 48.80 -4.07 -44.31
C GLU A 327 48.63 -3.13 -45.51
N LEU A 328 47.80 -2.09 -45.38
CA LEU A 328 47.63 -1.06 -46.41
C LEU A 328 48.94 -0.35 -46.73
N GLN A 329 49.73 -0.04 -45.70
CA GLN A 329 51.05 0.57 -45.88
C GLN A 329 51.97 -0.36 -46.68
N ARG A 330 51.98 -1.67 -46.37
CA ARG A 330 52.76 -2.67 -47.12
C ARG A 330 52.29 -2.80 -48.57
N TYR A 331 50.98 -2.76 -48.84
CA TYR A 331 50.44 -2.77 -50.20
C TYR A 331 50.84 -1.51 -50.98
N SER A 332 50.80 -0.34 -50.33
CA SER A 332 51.24 0.93 -50.92
C SER A 332 52.71 0.87 -51.31
N ASP A 333 53.56 0.32 -50.43
CA ASP A 333 55.00 0.15 -50.69
C ASP A 333 55.25 -0.80 -51.87
N ASP A 334 54.55 -1.95 -51.94
CA ASP A 334 54.66 -2.89 -53.08
C ASP A 334 54.21 -2.25 -54.41
N LEU A 335 53.09 -1.52 -54.41
CA LEU A 335 52.63 -0.78 -55.58
C LEU A 335 53.66 0.26 -56.03
N GLY A 336 54.27 0.98 -55.07
CA GLY A 336 55.35 1.91 -55.36
C GLY A 336 56.55 1.23 -56.03
N GLN A 337 56.98 0.07 -55.53
CA GLN A 337 58.07 -0.71 -56.14
C GLN A 337 57.73 -1.20 -57.54
N ARG A 338 56.50 -1.70 -57.77
CA ARG A 338 56.04 -2.12 -59.09
C ARG A 338 55.97 -0.96 -60.08
N PHE A 339 55.53 0.21 -59.63
CA PHE A 339 55.49 1.41 -60.46
C PHE A 339 56.90 1.82 -60.90
N LEU A 340 57.87 1.82 -59.98
CA LEU A 340 59.28 2.08 -60.29
C LEU A 340 59.86 1.06 -61.29
N ALA A 341 59.52 -0.23 -61.13
CA ALA A 341 59.95 -1.27 -62.05
C ALA A 341 59.34 -1.10 -63.46
N LEU A 342 58.07 -0.72 -63.55
CA LEU A 342 57.39 -0.42 -64.82
C LEU A 342 58.00 0.82 -65.49
N GLU A 343 58.32 1.87 -64.74
CA GLU A 343 59.03 3.02 -65.28
C GLU A 343 60.40 2.64 -65.85
N ALA A 344 61.17 1.81 -65.12
CA ALA A 344 62.47 1.34 -65.58
C ALA A 344 62.35 0.52 -66.89
N TYR A 345 61.38 -0.39 -66.94
CA TYR A 345 61.09 -1.19 -68.15
C TYR A 345 60.64 -0.34 -69.34
N ALA A 346 59.80 0.67 -69.10
CA ALA A 346 59.37 1.61 -70.14
C ALA A 346 60.56 2.41 -70.71
N ARG A 347 61.50 2.84 -69.86
CA ARG A 347 62.75 3.49 -70.30
C ARG A 347 63.62 2.57 -71.14
N GLU A 348 63.73 1.29 -70.77
CA GLU A 348 64.47 0.29 -71.57
C GLU A 348 63.84 0.03 -72.94
N LEU A 349 62.51 -0.05 -73.01
CA LEU A 349 61.78 -0.21 -74.27
C LEU A 349 61.96 0.97 -75.22
N GLN A 350 61.94 2.20 -74.69
CA GLN A 350 62.24 3.40 -75.48
C GLN A 350 63.68 3.38 -76.02
N ALA A 351 64.64 2.89 -75.24
CA ALA A 351 66.03 2.77 -75.66
C ALA A 351 66.27 1.68 -76.74
N ARG A 352 65.36 0.71 -76.90
CA ARG A 352 65.43 -0.35 -77.94
C ARG A 352 64.71 0.00 -79.25
N GLN A 353 63.94 1.09 -79.27
CA GLN A 353 63.24 1.59 -80.48
C GLN A 353 63.99 2.74 -81.18
N MET A 354 65.13 3.16 -80.63
CA MET A 354 66.18 3.95 -81.30
C MET A 354 67.27 3.03 -81.80
#